data_AF-A0A3P9LNY0-F1
#
_entry.id   AF-A0A3P9LNY0-F1
#
_cell.length_a   1.000
_cell.length_b   1.000
_cell.length_c   1.000
_cell.angle_alpha   90.00
_cell.angle_beta   90.00
_cell.angle_gamma   90.00
#
_symmetry.space_group_name_H-M   'P 1'
#
loop_
_entity.id
_entity.type
_entity.pdbx_description
1 polymer ?
#
loop_
_entity_poly.entity_id
_entity_poly.type
_entity_poly.pdbx_seq_one_letter_code
_entity_poly.pdbx_strand_id
1 'polypeptide(L)'
;MATKQEKYAADYLRKHKIAELVENLFSMLLFYRPDNPREFLIEQLKLLKLSQINNVMGPHLLKSSNLDAVFGILDPAKQKHITFAQYKQAMKTLGIKDIDECPEGVNEDRISYETFKAEAERGLQRYSAAYYSEH
;
A
#
# COMPACT_ATOMS: atom_id res chain seq x y z
N MET A 1 21.12 -19.65 17.74
CA MET A 1 21.53 -18.24 17.56
C MET A 1 21.78 -18.02 16.08
N ALA A 2 21.16 -17.02 15.46
CA ALA A 2 21.40 -16.73 14.05
C ALA A 2 22.88 -16.37 13.80
N THR A 3 23.47 -16.90 12.73
CA THR A 3 24.86 -16.65 12.36
C THR A 3 25.07 -15.16 12.03
N LYS A 4 26.31 -14.68 12.07
CA LYS A 4 26.64 -13.29 11.69
C LYS A 4 26.17 -12.98 10.25
N GLN A 5 26.25 -13.95 9.35
CA GLN A 5 25.79 -13.83 7.96
C GLN A 5 24.27 -13.71 7.86
N GLU A 6 23.51 -14.53 8.60
CA GLU A 6 22.04 -14.46 8.62
C GLU A 6 21.55 -13.08 9.09
N LYS A 7 22.20 -12.49 10.09
CA LYS A 7 21.87 -11.14 10.57
C LYS A 7 22.09 -10.08 9.48
N TYR A 8 23.24 -10.11 8.80
CA TYR A 8 23.50 -9.15 7.71
C TYR A 8 22.50 -9.29 6.56
N ALA A 9 22.16 -10.52 6.17
CA ALA A 9 21.16 -10.76 5.13
C ALA A 9 19.78 -10.22 5.55
N ALA A 10 19.35 -10.49 6.79
CA ALA A 10 18.09 -9.98 7.31
C ALA A 10 18.05 -8.45 7.36
N ASP A 11 19.15 -7.80 7.78
CA ASP A 11 19.26 -6.35 7.82
C ASP A 11 19.22 -5.74 6.42
N TYR A 12 19.88 -6.35 5.44
CA TYR A 12 19.83 -5.91 4.05
C TYR A 12 18.39 -5.98 3.50
N LEU A 13 17.73 -7.13 3.64
CA LEU A 13 16.35 -7.32 3.17
C LEU A 13 15.38 -6.32 3.81
N ARG A 14 15.53 -6.09 5.12
CA ARG A 14 14.72 -5.14 5.88
C ARG A 14 14.99 -3.70 5.47
N LYS A 15 16.26 -3.30 5.36
CA LYS A 15 16.65 -1.93 4.95
C LYS A 15 16.09 -1.58 3.57
N HIS A 16 16.13 -2.53 2.65
CA HIS A 16 15.71 -2.33 1.27
C HIS A 16 14.25 -2.76 1.01
N LYS A 17 13.50 -3.16 2.04
CA LYS A 17 12.11 -3.64 1.98
C LYS A 17 11.86 -4.62 0.82
N ILE A 18 12.79 -5.56 0.65
CA ILE A 18 12.78 -6.51 -0.47
C ILE A 18 11.59 -7.46 -0.37
N ALA A 19 11.15 -7.81 0.85
CA ALA A 19 9.98 -8.67 1.04
C ALA A 19 8.72 -8.00 0.49
N GLU A 20 8.51 -6.73 0.81
CA GLU A 20 7.36 -5.93 0.38
C GLU A 20 7.33 -5.72 -1.14
N LEU A 21 8.50 -5.51 -1.77
CA LEU A 21 8.62 -5.44 -3.22
C LEU A 21 8.15 -6.72 -3.89
N VAL A 22 8.68 -7.83 -3.40
CA VAL A 22 8.43 -9.14 -3.95
C VAL A 22 6.97 -9.54 -3.71
N GLU A 23 6.40 -9.26 -2.53
CA GLU A 23 4.98 -9.44 -2.21
C GLU A 23 4.06 -8.66 -3.17
N ASN A 24 4.36 -7.39 -3.45
CA ASN A 24 3.58 -6.58 -4.40
C ASN A 24 3.65 -7.14 -5.83
N LEU A 25 4.87 -7.47 -6.30
CA LEU A 25 5.07 -8.04 -7.63
C LEU A 25 4.35 -9.39 -7.79
N PHE A 26 4.41 -10.26 -6.78
CA PHE A 26 3.68 -11.53 -6.77
C PHE A 26 2.17 -11.31 -6.77
N SER A 27 1.67 -10.35 -5.97
CA SER A 27 0.24 -10.03 -5.93
C SER A 27 -0.25 -9.57 -7.31
N MET A 28 0.53 -8.75 -8.01
CA MET A 28 0.20 -8.31 -9.38
C MET A 28 0.21 -9.48 -10.37
N LEU A 29 1.17 -10.40 -10.28
CA LEU A 29 1.19 -11.60 -11.13
C LEU A 29 -0.04 -12.49 -10.92
N LEU A 30 -0.41 -12.76 -9.67
CA LEU A 30 -1.57 -13.60 -9.35
C LEU A 30 -2.89 -12.98 -9.80
N PHE A 31 -2.97 -11.65 -9.73
CA PHE A 31 -4.16 -10.90 -10.14
C PHE A 31 -4.28 -10.77 -11.66
N TYR A 32 -3.26 -10.23 -12.32
CA TYR A 32 -3.33 -9.94 -13.77
C TYR A 32 -3.11 -11.16 -14.65
N ARG A 33 -2.42 -12.20 -14.14
CA ARG A 33 -2.09 -13.44 -14.87
C ARG A 33 -1.65 -13.20 -16.32
N PRO A 34 -0.61 -12.40 -16.55
CA PRO A 34 -0.16 -12.06 -17.90
C PRO A 34 0.40 -13.29 -18.63
N ASP A 35 0.23 -13.34 -19.95
CA ASP A 35 0.76 -14.42 -20.80
C ASP A 35 2.29 -14.52 -20.73
N ASN A 36 2.97 -13.38 -20.52
CA ASN A 36 4.43 -13.28 -20.38
C ASN A 36 4.84 -12.70 -19.01
N PRO A 37 4.87 -13.52 -17.93
CA PRO A 37 5.13 -13.05 -16.56
C PRO A 37 6.45 -12.31 -16.37
N ARG A 38 7.53 -12.77 -17.02
CA ARG A 38 8.87 -12.15 -16.89
C ARG A 38 8.91 -10.75 -17.48
N GLU A 39 8.31 -10.57 -18.66
CA GLU A 39 8.25 -9.27 -19.33
C GLU A 39 7.38 -8.30 -18.53
N PHE A 40 6.23 -8.77 -18.04
CA PHE A 40 5.38 -7.99 -17.14
C PHE A 40 6.14 -7.48 -15.90
N LEU A 41 6.89 -8.36 -15.21
CA LEU A 41 7.67 -7.98 -14.04
C LEU A 41 8.75 -6.94 -14.36
N ILE A 42 9.42 -7.07 -15.51
CA ILE A 42 10.41 -6.10 -15.97
C ILE A 42 9.76 -4.72 -16.16
N GLU A 43 8.59 -4.65 -16.80
CA GLU A 43 7.86 -3.40 -16.97
C GLU A 43 7.41 -2.80 -15.64
N GLN A 44 6.92 -3.62 -14.69
CA GLN A 44 6.56 -3.11 -13.35
C GLN A 44 7.77 -2.52 -12.62
N LEU A 45 8.94 -3.16 -12.70
CA LEU A 45 10.18 -2.64 -12.12
C LEU A 45 10.67 -1.35 -12.79
N LYS A 46 10.52 -1.22 -14.12
CA LYS A 46 10.81 0.02 -14.84
C LYS A 46 9.89 1.16 -14.39
N LEU A 47 8.60 0.89 -14.25
CA LEU A 47 7.62 1.86 -13.76
C LEU A 47 7.91 2.28 -12.31
N LEU A 48 8.28 1.34 -11.44
CA LEU A 48 8.73 1.65 -10.07
C LEU A 48 9.97 2.57 -10.07
N LYS A 49 10.93 2.32 -10.96
CA LYS A 49 12.11 3.18 -11.07
C LYS A 49 11.75 4.59 -11.56
N LEU A 50 10.85 4.71 -12.54
CA LEU A 50 10.38 6.01 -13.02
C LEU A 50 9.57 6.76 -11.95
N SER A 51 8.76 6.03 -11.18
CA SER A 51 7.97 6.64 -10.11
C SER A 51 8.85 7.19 -9.00
N GLN A 52 9.98 6.53 -8.72
CA GLN A 52 11.01 7.05 -7.80
C GLN A 52 11.56 8.40 -8.28
N ILE A 53 11.95 8.50 -9.55
CA ILE A 53 12.55 9.72 -10.12
C ILE A 53 11.56 10.89 -10.07
N ASN A 54 10.29 10.61 -10.36
CA ASN A 54 9.26 11.63 -10.48
C ASN A 54 8.52 11.92 -9.16
N ASN A 55 8.89 11.24 -8.07
CA ASN A 55 8.20 11.28 -6.77
C ASN A 55 6.68 11.05 -6.89
N VAL A 56 6.29 10.15 -7.79
CA VAL A 56 4.89 9.75 -8.01
C VAL A 56 4.65 8.35 -7.46
N MET A 57 3.38 8.01 -7.24
CA MET A 57 2.98 6.69 -6.79
C MET A 57 3.39 5.64 -7.82
N GLY A 58 4.17 4.64 -7.39
CA GLY A 58 4.60 3.52 -8.24
C GLY A 58 3.46 2.53 -8.52
N PRO A 59 3.67 1.55 -9.42
CA PRO A 59 2.66 0.54 -9.68
C PRO A 59 2.33 -0.27 -8.43
N HIS A 60 1.04 -0.34 -8.12
CA HIS A 60 0.47 -1.16 -7.06
C HIS A 60 -0.86 -1.76 -7.55
N LEU A 61 -1.32 -2.80 -6.84
CA LEU A 61 -2.58 -3.47 -7.16
C LEU A 61 -3.81 -2.58 -6.91
N LEU A 62 -3.80 -1.79 -5.84
CA LEU A 62 -4.97 -1.09 -5.31
C LEU A 62 -5.14 0.33 -5.87
N LYS A 63 -5.81 0.50 -7.01
CA LYS A 63 -6.06 1.82 -7.61
C LYS A 63 -7.03 2.66 -6.77
N SER A 64 -7.07 3.97 -7.02
CA SER A 64 -8.03 4.88 -6.39
C SER A 64 -9.49 4.40 -6.53
N SER A 65 -9.85 3.82 -7.69
CA SER A 65 -11.16 3.19 -7.91
C SER A 65 -11.47 2.04 -6.95
N ASN A 66 -10.45 1.31 -6.48
CA ASN A 66 -10.64 0.26 -5.49
C ASN A 66 -10.96 0.86 -4.11
N LEU A 67 -10.39 2.03 -3.77
CA LEU A 67 -10.71 2.75 -2.53
C LEU A 67 -12.16 3.24 -2.54
N ASP A 68 -12.64 3.73 -3.68
CA ASP A 68 -14.04 4.15 -3.87
C ASP A 68 -15.00 3.00 -3.61
N ALA A 69 -14.68 1.82 -4.14
CA ALA A 69 -15.46 0.61 -3.91
C ALA A 69 -15.45 0.16 -2.45
N VAL A 70 -14.29 0.16 -1.79
CA VAL A 70 -14.17 -0.20 -0.37
C VAL A 70 -14.97 0.74 0.52
N PHE A 71 -14.87 2.06 0.28
CA PHE A 71 -15.66 3.03 1.04
C PHE A 71 -17.16 2.83 0.83
N GLY A 72 -17.61 2.61 -0.41
CA GLY A 72 -19.02 2.34 -0.71
C GLY A 72 -19.57 1.08 -0.03
N ILE A 73 -18.74 0.04 0.18
CA ILE A 73 -19.12 -1.16 0.94
C ILE A 73 -19.30 -0.84 2.43
N LEU A 74 -18.50 0.08 2.97
CA LEU A 74 -18.51 0.45 4.39
C LEU A 74 -19.56 1.51 4.73
N ASP A 75 -19.99 2.30 3.75
CA ASP A 75 -21.07 3.29 3.85
C ASP A 75 -22.28 2.90 2.97
N PRO A 76 -22.99 1.79 3.25
CA PRO A 76 -24.13 1.36 2.45
C PRO A 76 -25.30 2.35 2.51
N ALA A 77 -25.38 3.15 3.58
CA ALA A 77 -26.40 4.17 3.78
C ALA A 77 -26.09 5.51 3.09
N LYS A 78 -24.93 5.66 2.44
CA LYS A 78 -24.47 6.88 1.76
C LYS A 78 -24.43 8.12 2.68
N GLN A 79 -24.05 7.92 3.93
CA GLN A 79 -23.89 8.95 4.95
C GLN A 79 -22.64 9.83 4.71
N LYS A 80 -21.77 9.43 3.78
CA LYS A 80 -20.48 10.06 3.41
C LYS A 80 -19.41 10.01 4.50
N HIS A 81 -19.61 9.19 5.53
CA HIS A 81 -18.65 8.95 6.59
C HIS A 81 -18.69 7.50 7.04
N ILE A 82 -17.57 7.03 7.61
CA ILE A 82 -17.44 5.71 8.25
C ILE A 82 -16.95 5.89 9.69
N THR A 83 -17.21 4.90 10.54
CA THR A 83 -16.68 4.90 11.91
C THR A 83 -15.19 4.59 11.92
N PHE A 84 -14.51 4.90 13.01
CA PHE A 84 -13.11 4.57 13.19
C PHE A 84 -12.84 3.07 13.15
N ALA A 85 -13.76 2.27 13.69
CA ALA A 85 -13.67 0.82 13.60
C ALA A 85 -13.71 0.32 12.14
N GLN A 86 -14.61 0.88 11.32
CA GLN A 86 -14.69 0.57 9.90
C GLN A 86 -13.44 1.03 9.14
N TYR A 87 -12.94 2.23 9.43
CA TYR A 87 -11.69 2.74 8.90
C TYR A 87 -10.52 1.78 9.16
N LYS A 88 -10.32 1.34 10.42
CA LYS A 88 -9.25 0.39 10.76
C LYS A 88 -9.37 -0.92 10.00
N GLN A 89 -10.60 -1.44 9.92
CA GLN A 89 -10.87 -2.68 9.19
C GLN A 89 -10.59 -2.51 7.69
N ALA A 90 -10.94 -1.36 7.12
CA ALA A 90 -10.67 -1.02 5.72
C ALA A 90 -9.17 -0.98 5.43
N MET A 91 -8.41 -0.24 6.22
CA MET A 91 -6.96 -0.12 6.07
C MET A 91 -6.27 -1.49 6.17
N LYS A 92 -6.67 -2.31 7.15
CA LYS A 92 -6.18 -3.68 7.30
C LYS A 92 -6.50 -4.55 6.09
N THR A 93 -7.71 -4.42 5.54
CA THR A 93 -8.15 -5.16 4.33
C THR A 93 -7.37 -4.74 3.10
N LEU A 94 -6.97 -3.47 3.02
CA LEU A 94 -6.08 -2.92 2.00
C LEU A 94 -4.60 -3.29 2.21
N GLY A 95 -4.27 -4.04 3.27
CA GLY A 95 -2.90 -4.45 3.60
C GLY A 95 -2.04 -3.32 4.18
N ILE A 96 -2.63 -2.19 4.56
CA ILE A 96 -1.94 -1.04 5.14
C ILE A 96 -1.70 -1.32 6.63
N LYS A 97 -0.43 -1.48 7.01
CA LYS A 97 -0.02 -1.83 8.39
C LYS A 97 0.16 -0.59 9.28
N ASP A 98 0.73 0.47 8.73
CA ASP A 98 1.01 1.73 9.45
C ASP A 98 -0.11 2.74 9.22
N ILE A 99 -1.20 2.60 9.99
CA ILE A 99 -2.38 3.45 9.91
C ILE A 99 -2.24 4.68 10.81
N ASP A 100 -2.88 5.79 10.42
CA ASP A 100 -3.07 6.92 11.33
C ASP A 100 -4.14 6.54 12.38
N GLU A 101 -3.76 6.62 13.66
CA GLU A 101 -4.62 6.34 14.81
C GLU A 101 -5.42 7.57 15.25
N CYS A 102 -5.12 8.75 14.70
CA CYS A 102 -5.84 10.00 14.96
C CYS A 102 -6.23 10.72 13.64
N PRO A 103 -6.96 10.07 12.72
CA PRO A 103 -7.39 10.72 11.48
C PRO A 103 -8.43 11.80 11.77
N GLU A 104 -8.58 12.74 10.84
CA GLU A 104 -9.61 13.77 10.94
C GLU A 104 -11.03 13.15 11.05
N GLY A 105 -11.85 13.68 11.96
CA GLY A 105 -13.19 13.16 12.24
C GLY A 105 -13.25 11.95 13.18
N VAL A 106 -12.12 11.49 13.72
CA VAL A 106 -12.09 10.37 14.70
C VAL A 106 -12.81 10.71 16.01
N ASN A 107 -12.77 11.97 16.47
CA ASN A 107 -13.39 12.39 17.72
C ASN A 107 -14.92 12.29 17.67
N GLU A 108 -15.49 12.54 16.50
CA GLU A 108 -16.93 12.42 16.22
C GLU A 108 -17.33 11.04 15.70
N ASP A 109 -16.39 10.10 15.59
CA ASP A 109 -16.54 8.78 14.95
C ASP A 109 -17.12 8.87 13.53
N ARG A 110 -16.73 9.92 12.79
CA ARG A 110 -17.20 10.26 11.45
C ARG A 110 -16.03 10.61 10.54
N ILE A 111 -15.33 9.58 10.10
CA ILE A 111 -14.22 9.72 9.16
C ILE A 111 -14.81 9.90 7.76
N SER A 112 -14.52 11.02 7.13
CA SER A 112 -15.03 11.34 5.80
C SER A 112 -14.40 10.46 4.72
N TYR A 113 -15.04 10.37 3.56
CA TYR A 113 -14.45 9.75 2.38
C TYR A 113 -13.10 10.38 1.99
N GLU A 114 -12.99 11.70 2.07
CA GLU A 114 -11.76 12.42 1.71
C GLU A 114 -10.62 12.06 2.66
N THR A 115 -10.89 12.06 3.97
CA THR A 115 -9.92 11.65 5.00
C THR A 115 -9.51 10.19 4.81
N PHE A 116 -10.46 9.29 4.63
CA PHE A 116 -10.17 7.87 4.37
C PHE A 116 -9.28 7.71 3.13
N LYS A 117 -9.63 8.37 2.02
CA LYS A 117 -8.88 8.26 0.77
C LYS A 117 -7.47 8.78 0.92
N ALA A 118 -7.29 9.94 1.54
CA ALA A 118 -5.98 10.55 1.76
C ALA A 118 -5.08 9.67 2.64
N GLU A 119 -5.61 9.09 3.72
CA GLU A 119 -4.83 8.19 4.58
C GLU A 119 -4.53 6.86 3.89
N ALA A 120 -5.47 6.30 3.12
CA ALA A 120 -5.24 5.09 2.34
C ALA A 120 -4.16 5.29 1.28
N GLU A 121 -4.22 6.37 0.51
CA GLU A 121 -3.23 6.72 -0.50
C GLU A 121 -1.85 6.95 0.13
N ARG A 122 -1.79 7.62 1.29
CA ARG A 122 -0.54 7.81 2.04
C ARG A 122 0.03 6.48 2.56
N GLY A 123 -0.82 5.60 3.07
CA GLY A 123 -0.43 4.27 3.53
C GLY A 123 0.12 3.39 2.40
N LEU A 124 -0.57 3.36 1.26
CA LEU A 124 -0.11 2.67 0.05
C LEU A 124 1.17 3.30 -0.51
N GLN A 125 1.27 4.63 -0.46
CA GLN A 125 2.48 5.32 -0.86
C GLN A 125 3.64 4.90 0.02
N ARG A 126 3.53 4.89 1.36
CA ARG A 126 4.60 4.41 2.26
C ARG A 126 5.03 2.97 1.98
N TYR A 127 4.08 2.12 1.60
CA TYR A 127 4.36 0.75 1.17
C TYR A 127 5.16 0.69 -0.14
N SER A 128 4.86 1.58 -1.10
CA SER A 128 5.58 1.69 -2.38
C SER A 128 6.84 2.59 -2.35
N ALA A 129 6.94 3.51 -1.38
CA ALA A 129 7.93 4.57 -1.25
C ALA A 129 9.19 4.11 -0.53
N ALA A 130 9.16 2.95 0.11
CA ALA A 130 10.33 2.46 0.84
C ALA A 130 11.55 2.14 -0.05
N TYR A 131 11.42 2.26 -1.36
CA TYR A 131 12.53 2.18 -2.32
C TYR A 131 13.28 3.51 -2.50
N TYR A 132 12.87 4.59 -1.82
CA TYR A 132 13.64 5.83 -1.75
C TYR A 132 14.86 5.60 -0.84
N SER A 133 15.94 5.09 -1.41
CA SER A 133 17.23 5.06 -0.72
C SER A 133 17.72 6.49 -0.51
N GLU A 134 17.76 6.93 0.74
CA GLU A 134 18.70 7.97 1.18
C GLU A 134 20.11 7.50 0.78
N HIS A 135 20.73 8.25 -0.13
CA HIS A 135 22.14 8.12 -0.50
C HIS A 135 23.00 8.91 0.46
#